data_AF-A0A3N4SRB0-F1
#
_entry.id   AF-A0A3N4SRB0-F1
#
_cell.length_a   1.000
_cell.length_b   1.000
_cell.length_c   1.000
_cell.angle_alpha   90.00
_cell.angle_beta   90.00
_cell.angle_gamma   90.00
#
_symmetry.space_group_name_H-M   'P 1'
#
loop_
_entity.id
_entity.type
_entity.pdbx_description
1 polymer ?
#
loop_
_entity_poly.entity_id
_entity_poly.type
_entity_poly.pdbx_seq_one_letter_code
_entity_poly.pdbx_strand_id
1 'polypeptide(L)'
;MSAQTFPATPLPPTDPIPARLPRPGTYTADGDRCIVELTTRLGPLVTLRRRLTAGEAALTVAPSASDTVLSLKLTGVALGGDELSFVSTAVEPEADGARLRIPGVLATGDPTVPSVPATLTLRVVDRADDSLLVLGTAQVPYGPLRRTTGFVLSRIRPADRLRLLVAAEFTCPA
;
A
#
# COMPACT_ATOMS: atom_id res chain seq x y z
N MET A 1 -17.51 -58.18 31.52
CA MET A 1 -16.85 -56.85 31.49
C MET A 1 -16.90 -56.37 30.05
N SER A 2 -17.73 -55.37 29.75
CA SER A 2 -17.88 -54.85 28.38
C SER A 2 -17.28 -53.45 28.32
N ALA A 3 -16.22 -53.27 27.52
CA ALA A 3 -15.58 -51.98 27.32
C ALA A 3 -16.37 -51.16 26.29
N GLN A 4 -16.87 -50.01 26.72
CA GLN A 4 -17.62 -49.08 25.88
C GLN A 4 -16.64 -48.06 25.28
N THR A 5 -16.54 -48.02 23.95
CA THR A 5 -15.71 -47.04 23.24
C THR A 5 -16.60 -45.86 22.86
N PHE A 6 -16.30 -44.66 23.37
CA PHE A 6 -16.98 -43.44 22.96
C PHE A 6 -16.37 -42.92 21.63
N PRO A 7 -17.18 -42.38 20.71
CA PRO A 7 -16.67 -41.80 19.48
C PRO A 7 -15.85 -40.55 19.79
N ALA A 8 -14.67 -40.45 19.17
CA ALA A 8 -13.84 -39.26 19.26
C ALA A 8 -14.59 -38.08 18.64
N THR A 9 -14.77 -37.01 19.42
CA THR A 9 -15.26 -35.73 18.91
C THR A 9 -14.29 -35.24 17.82
N PRO A 10 -14.75 -34.93 16.60
CA PRO A 10 -13.89 -34.33 15.60
C PRO A 10 -13.35 -33.01 16.17
N LEU A 11 -12.04 -32.85 16.15
CA LEU A 11 -11.42 -31.54 16.40
C LEU A 11 -12.08 -30.53 15.44
N PRO A 12 -12.40 -29.30 15.91
CA PRO A 12 -12.81 -28.26 14.98
C PRO A 12 -11.74 -28.14 13.89
N PRO A 13 -12.11 -27.88 12.63
CA PRO A 13 -11.13 -27.68 11.58
C PRO A 13 -10.12 -26.66 12.10
N THR A 14 -8.85 -27.04 12.15
CA THR A 14 -7.79 -26.07 12.36
C THR A 14 -7.94 -25.08 11.22
N ASP A 15 -8.29 -23.84 11.55
CA ASP A 15 -8.37 -22.79 10.55
C ASP A 15 -7.07 -22.85 9.72
N PRO A 16 -7.16 -22.88 8.38
CA PRO A 16 -5.98 -22.75 7.56
C PRO A 16 -5.29 -21.45 7.99
N ILE A 17 -4.05 -21.58 8.47
CA ILE A 17 -3.20 -20.51 9.01
C ILE A 17 -3.51 -19.19 8.28
N PRO A 18 -4.08 -18.16 8.94
CA PRO A 18 -4.48 -16.98 8.21
C PRO A 18 -3.23 -16.17 7.82
N ALA A 19 -3.08 -15.97 6.51
CA ALA A 19 -2.64 -14.72 5.89
C ALA A 19 -1.49 -13.99 6.60
N ARG A 20 -0.27 -14.50 6.47
CA ARG A 20 0.84 -14.05 7.31
C ARG A 20 1.36 -12.66 6.92
N LEU A 21 0.84 -11.60 7.53
CA LEU A 21 1.65 -10.40 7.73
C LEU A 21 2.88 -10.75 8.60
N PRO A 22 3.96 -9.95 8.59
CA PRO A 22 5.08 -10.15 9.52
C PRO A 22 4.60 -9.96 10.97
N ARG A 23 5.47 -10.18 11.96
CA ARG A 23 5.04 -10.15 13.38
C ARG A 23 4.40 -8.80 13.74
N PRO A 24 3.43 -8.76 14.66
CA PRO A 24 2.87 -7.48 15.10
C PRO A 24 3.96 -6.51 15.58
N GLY A 25 3.90 -5.26 15.11
CA GLY A 25 4.96 -4.28 15.32
C GLY A 25 4.84 -3.09 14.37
N THR A 26 5.70 -2.10 14.56
CA THR A 26 5.77 -0.91 13.69
C THR A 26 6.97 -1.04 12.78
N TYR A 27 6.68 -1.09 11.48
CA TYR A 27 7.66 -1.21 10.43
C TYR A 27 7.77 0.13 9.70
N THR A 28 8.98 0.50 9.32
CA THR A 28 9.23 1.69 8.52
C THR A 28 10.03 1.32 7.28
N ALA A 29 9.83 2.08 6.20
CA ALA A 29 10.66 2.00 5.03
C ALA A 29 11.37 3.35 4.86
N ASP A 30 12.68 3.34 5.05
CA ASP A 30 13.51 4.53 4.84
C ASP A 30 13.43 5.02 3.39
N GLY A 31 13.77 6.29 3.16
CA GLY A 31 13.70 6.92 1.84
C GLY A 31 14.49 6.18 0.74
N ASP A 32 15.60 5.53 1.11
CA ASP A 32 16.42 4.73 0.17
C ASP A 32 15.85 3.33 -0.09
N ARG A 33 14.95 2.86 0.78
CA ARG A 33 14.25 1.58 0.71
C ARG A 33 12.81 1.70 0.23
N CYS A 34 12.39 2.91 -0.14
CA CYS A 34 11.06 3.20 -0.64
C CYS A 34 11.14 4.00 -1.94
N ILE A 35 10.87 3.34 -3.06
CA ILE A 35 10.82 3.94 -4.39
C ILE A 35 9.36 4.15 -4.76
N VAL A 36 9.01 5.40 -5.10
CA VAL A 36 7.65 5.75 -5.49
C VAL A 36 7.67 6.51 -6.81
N GLU A 37 6.85 6.08 -7.77
CA GLU A 37 6.75 6.71 -9.09
C GLU A 37 5.29 6.97 -9.48
N LEU A 38 5.03 8.17 -10.00
CA LEU A 38 3.82 8.46 -10.75
C LEU A 38 4.05 8.13 -12.21
N THR A 39 3.12 7.37 -12.78
CA THR A 39 3.19 6.91 -14.16
C THR A 39 1.88 7.15 -14.90
N THR A 40 1.96 7.47 -16.19
CA THR A 40 0.78 7.50 -17.08
C THR A 40 1.17 7.11 -18.49
N ARG A 41 0.26 6.45 -19.21
CA ARG A 41 0.48 6.05 -20.61
C ARG A 41 0.05 7.16 -21.55
N LEU A 42 0.94 7.54 -22.47
CA LEU A 42 0.68 8.37 -23.64
C LEU A 42 0.49 7.44 -24.84
N GLY A 43 -0.77 7.11 -25.13
CA GLY A 43 -1.09 6.16 -26.19
C GLY A 43 -0.47 4.78 -25.95
N PRO A 44 -0.02 4.06 -26.99
CA PRO A 44 0.47 2.69 -26.85
C PRO A 44 1.91 2.57 -26.34
N LEU A 45 2.71 3.65 -26.28
CA LEU A 45 4.18 3.49 -26.28
C LEU A 45 4.96 4.33 -25.26
N VAL A 46 4.45 5.45 -24.74
CA VAL A 46 5.27 6.30 -23.85
C VAL A 46 4.65 6.37 -22.46
N THR A 47 5.37 5.90 -21.44
CA THR A 47 4.97 6.14 -20.06
C THR A 47 5.67 7.40 -19.55
N LEU A 48 4.94 8.46 -19.25
CA LEU A 48 5.51 9.55 -18.45
C LEU A 48 5.75 9.01 -17.04
N ARG A 49 6.97 9.18 -16.52
CA ARG A 49 7.35 8.76 -15.18
C ARG A 49 7.90 9.94 -14.41
N ARG A 50 7.46 10.09 -13.16
CA ARG A 50 8.01 11.07 -12.22
C ARG A 50 8.23 10.36 -10.89
N ARG A 51 9.46 10.42 -10.39
CA ARG A 51 9.80 9.87 -9.08
C ARG A 51 9.37 10.84 -7.99
N LEU A 52 8.81 10.29 -6.92
CA LEU A 52 8.48 10.96 -5.68
C LEU A 52 9.45 10.50 -4.60
N THR A 53 9.60 11.32 -3.57
CA THR A 53 10.33 10.98 -2.35
C THR A 53 9.32 10.50 -1.32
N ALA A 54 9.55 9.33 -0.71
CA ALA A 54 8.80 8.94 0.48
C ALA A 54 9.37 9.70 1.68
N GLY A 55 8.62 10.65 2.21
CA GLY A 55 8.97 11.36 3.45
C GLY A 55 8.67 10.53 4.69
N GLU A 56 7.58 9.76 4.64
CA GLU A 56 7.22 8.79 5.66
C GLU A 56 6.60 7.58 4.98
N ALA A 57 7.02 6.38 5.36
CA ALA A 57 6.37 5.14 4.96
C ALA A 57 6.36 4.21 6.16
N ALA A 58 5.18 4.03 6.76
CA ALA A 58 5.02 3.24 7.97
C ALA A 58 3.91 2.22 7.81
N LEU A 59 4.17 1.01 8.31
CA LEU A 59 3.23 -0.10 8.37
C LEU A 59 3.18 -0.57 9.82
N THR A 60 2.05 -0.35 10.48
CA THR A 60 1.81 -0.88 11.83
C THR A 60 0.98 -2.15 11.69
N VAL A 61 1.61 -3.29 11.92
CA VAL A 61 0.97 -4.59 11.91
C VAL A 61 0.40 -4.86 13.29
N ALA A 62 -0.92 -4.97 13.36
CA ALA A 62 -1.62 -5.39 14.57
C ALA A 62 -1.78 -6.92 14.60
N PRO A 63 -2.12 -7.52 15.76
CA PRO A 63 -2.46 -8.95 15.84
C PRO A 63 -3.64 -9.34 14.93
N SER A 64 -4.51 -8.38 14.62
CA SER A 64 -5.60 -8.49 13.65
C SER A 64 -5.25 -7.73 12.37
N ALA A 65 -5.43 -8.36 11.21
CA ALA A 65 -5.22 -7.72 9.92
C ALA A 65 -6.15 -6.51 9.69
N SER A 66 -7.34 -6.52 10.30
CA SER A 66 -8.31 -5.44 10.22
C SER A 66 -7.90 -4.18 10.98
N ASP A 67 -6.91 -4.27 11.87
CA ASP A 67 -6.38 -3.15 12.65
C ASP A 67 -4.98 -2.73 12.16
N THR A 68 -4.52 -3.30 11.04
CA THR A 68 -3.23 -2.96 10.43
C THR A 68 -3.35 -1.64 9.68
N VAL A 69 -2.43 -0.72 9.97
CA VAL A 69 -2.41 0.62 9.39
C VAL A 69 -1.23 0.76 8.45
N LEU A 70 -1.48 1.28 7.25
CA LEU A 70 -0.44 1.71 6.32
C LEU A 70 -0.55 3.22 6.09
N SER A 71 0.55 3.95 6.30
CA SER A 71 0.68 5.36 5.93
C SER A 71 1.84 5.55 4.96
N LEU A 72 1.60 6.38 3.94
CA LEU A 72 2.62 6.87 3.02
C LEU A 72 2.46 8.38 2.93
N LYS A 73 3.54 9.13 3.16
CA LYS A 73 3.63 10.56 2.84
C LYS A 73 4.67 10.75 1.75
N LEU A 74 4.24 11.32 0.65
CA LEU A 74 5.01 11.45 -0.58
C LEU A 74 5.19 12.91 -0.90
N THR A 75 6.41 13.29 -1.22
CA THR A 75 6.78 14.67 -1.57
C THR A 75 7.65 14.67 -2.83
N GLY A 76 8.01 15.87 -3.28
CA GLY A 76 9.07 16.05 -4.27
C GLY A 76 8.74 17.11 -5.31
N VAL A 77 9.75 17.47 -6.09
CA VAL A 77 9.64 18.52 -7.12
C VAL A 77 8.59 18.22 -8.18
N ALA A 78 8.27 16.95 -8.41
CA ALA A 78 7.21 16.55 -9.32
C ALA A 78 5.82 17.02 -8.84
N LEU A 79 5.62 17.13 -7.52
CA LEU A 79 4.41 17.66 -6.89
C LEU A 79 4.53 19.17 -6.61
N GLY A 80 5.41 19.89 -7.30
CA GLY A 80 5.54 21.34 -7.10
C GLY A 80 6.01 21.77 -5.70
N GLY A 81 6.46 20.83 -4.87
CA GLY A 81 6.82 21.06 -3.46
C GLY A 81 5.75 20.64 -2.45
N ASP A 82 4.55 20.23 -2.91
CA ASP A 82 3.46 19.78 -2.04
C ASP A 82 3.53 18.30 -1.67
N GLU A 83 2.65 17.90 -0.74
CA GLU A 83 2.52 16.54 -0.22
C GLU A 83 1.33 15.79 -0.86
N LEU A 84 1.52 14.49 -1.10
CA LEU A 84 0.49 13.51 -1.36
C LEU A 84 0.57 12.42 -0.28
N SER A 85 -0.52 12.20 0.45
CA SER A 85 -0.59 11.16 1.48
C SER A 85 -1.56 10.06 1.10
N PHE A 86 -1.22 8.83 1.48
CA PHE A 86 -2.11 7.67 1.47
C PHE A 86 -2.20 7.13 2.90
N VAL A 87 -3.41 6.99 3.43
CA VAL A 87 -3.64 6.40 4.75
C VAL A 87 -4.69 5.30 4.63
N SER A 88 -4.39 4.16 5.24
CA SER A 88 -5.30 3.04 5.35
C SER A 88 -5.29 2.50 6.77
N THR A 89 -6.45 2.08 7.24
CA THR A 89 -6.64 1.41 8.54
C THR A 89 -7.04 -0.05 8.37
N ALA A 90 -6.90 -0.61 7.17
CA ALA A 90 -7.25 -1.99 6.90
C ALA A 90 -6.32 -2.58 5.85
N VAL A 91 -5.80 -3.77 6.14
CA VAL A 91 -5.06 -4.58 5.17
C VAL A 91 -5.83 -5.86 4.95
N GLU A 92 -6.16 -6.14 3.68
CA GLU A 92 -6.87 -7.34 3.26
C GLU A 92 -5.87 -8.25 2.54
N PRO A 93 -5.35 -9.30 3.19
CA PRO A 93 -4.48 -10.26 2.53
C PRO A 93 -5.26 -11.10 1.51
N GLU A 94 -4.68 -11.26 0.33
CA GLU A 94 -5.20 -12.07 -0.75
C GLU A 94 -4.17 -13.13 -1.15
N ALA A 95 -4.63 -14.19 -1.83
CA ALA A 95 -3.76 -15.24 -2.37
C ALA A 95 -2.75 -15.76 -1.32
N ASP A 96 -3.25 -16.16 -0.16
CA ASP A 96 -2.44 -16.64 0.98
C ASP A 96 -1.39 -15.62 1.47
N GLY A 97 -1.73 -14.33 1.35
CA GLY A 97 -0.84 -13.23 1.72
C GLY A 97 0.25 -12.94 0.69
N ALA A 98 0.28 -13.60 -0.47
CA ALA A 98 1.17 -13.21 -1.57
C ALA A 98 0.81 -11.84 -2.16
N ARG A 99 -0.42 -11.37 -1.91
CA ARG A 99 -0.90 -10.04 -2.26
C ARG A 99 -1.60 -9.39 -1.07
N LEU A 100 -1.53 -8.08 -1.01
CA LEU A 100 -2.26 -7.27 -0.04
C LEU A 100 -3.11 -6.25 -0.81
N ARG A 101 -4.40 -6.24 -0.54
CA ARG A 101 -5.30 -5.18 -0.98
C ARG A 101 -5.49 -4.22 0.19
N ILE A 102 -5.17 -2.95 -0.05
CA ILE A 102 -5.13 -1.95 1.00
C ILE A 102 -6.08 -0.82 0.59
N PRO A 103 -7.37 -0.89 0.98
CA PRO A 103 -8.28 0.22 0.79
C PRO A 103 -7.91 1.36 1.73
N GLY A 104 -7.91 2.58 1.22
CA GLY A 104 -7.53 3.75 1.99
C GLY A 104 -7.98 5.03 1.33
N VAL A 105 -7.38 6.12 1.78
CA VAL A 105 -7.72 7.46 1.38
C VAL A 105 -6.46 8.15 0.88
N LEU A 106 -6.54 8.75 -0.30
CA LEU A 106 -5.54 9.66 -0.82
C LEU A 106 -5.94 11.10 -0.48
N ALA A 107 -5.02 11.86 0.06
CA ALA A 107 -5.18 13.29 0.31
C ALA A 107 -3.97 14.07 -0.19
N THR A 108 -4.19 15.34 -0.49
CA THR A 108 -3.12 16.28 -0.86
C THR A 108 -2.85 17.22 0.31
N GLY A 109 -1.71 17.90 0.31
CA GLY A 109 -1.38 18.91 1.34
C GLY A 109 -2.38 20.08 1.42
N ASP A 110 -3.17 20.32 0.38
CA ASP A 110 -4.26 21.30 0.36
C ASP A 110 -5.55 20.74 1.01
N PRO A 111 -6.00 21.26 2.15
CA PRO A 111 -7.19 20.79 2.86
C PRO A 111 -8.51 21.17 2.17
N THR A 112 -8.48 22.08 1.20
CA THR A 112 -9.68 22.47 0.43
C THR A 112 -10.05 21.43 -0.63
N VAL A 113 -9.10 20.56 -0.99
CA VAL A 113 -9.36 19.48 -1.94
C VAL A 113 -9.77 18.23 -1.17
N PRO A 114 -10.97 17.69 -1.46
CA PRO A 114 -11.46 16.53 -0.75
C PRO A 114 -10.55 15.34 -0.99
N SER A 115 -10.31 14.60 0.08
CA SER A 115 -9.64 13.32 -0.01
C SER A 115 -10.49 12.33 -0.81
N VAL A 116 -9.82 11.37 -1.45
CA VAL A 116 -10.45 10.45 -2.39
C VAL A 116 -10.17 9.01 -1.98
N PRO A 117 -11.17 8.13 -2.00
CA PRO A 117 -10.94 6.70 -1.81
C PRO A 117 -9.99 6.16 -2.86
N ALA A 118 -9.05 5.33 -2.43
CA ALA A 118 -8.09 4.67 -3.28
C ALA A 118 -7.78 3.28 -2.74
N THR A 119 -7.29 2.41 -3.62
CA THR A 119 -6.83 1.08 -3.22
C THR A 119 -5.41 0.90 -3.70
N LEU A 120 -4.51 0.59 -2.77
CA LEU A 120 -3.14 0.19 -3.05
C LEU A 120 -3.11 -1.34 -3.07
N THR A 121 -2.74 -1.90 -4.21
CA THR A 121 -2.55 -3.35 -4.35
C THR A 121 -1.07 -3.65 -4.33
N LEU A 122 -0.61 -4.39 -3.32
CA LEU A 122 0.77 -4.79 -3.14
C LEU A 122 0.92 -6.28 -3.46
N ARG A 123 1.97 -6.64 -4.18
CA ARG A 123 2.51 -7.99 -4.23
C ARG A 123 3.62 -8.10 -3.21
N VAL A 124 3.57 -9.13 -2.39
CA VAL A 124 4.66 -9.48 -1.48
C VAL A 124 5.73 -10.19 -2.29
N VAL A 125 6.93 -9.64 -2.25
CA VAL A 125 8.12 -10.18 -2.94
C VAL A 125 8.88 -11.08 -1.99
N ASP A 126 9.10 -10.61 -0.77
CA ASP A 126 9.78 -11.33 0.30
C ASP A 126 9.20 -10.96 1.65
N ARG A 127 9.36 -11.85 2.63
CA ARG A 127 8.84 -11.71 3.98
C ARG A 127 9.71 -12.46 4.97
N ALA A 128 10.12 -11.75 6.02
CA ALA A 128 10.68 -12.34 7.23
C ALA A 128 9.81 -11.99 8.44
N ASP A 129 10.25 -12.40 9.63
CA ASP A 129 9.56 -12.09 10.88
C ASP A 129 9.51 -10.58 11.18
N ASP A 130 10.54 -9.85 10.77
CA ASP A 130 10.82 -8.43 11.05
C ASP A 130 10.94 -7.58 9.77
N SER A 131 10.66 -8.17 8.59
CA SER A 131 10.71 -7.44 7.32
C SER A 131 9.63 -7.86 6.32
N LEU A 132 9.27 -6.93 5.44
CA LEU A 132 8.31 -7.13 4.37
C LEU A 132 8.71 -6.32 3.13
N LEU A 133 9.06 -7.01 2.05
CA LEU A 133 9.37 -6.41 0.76
C LEU A 133 8.16 -6.49 -0.17
N VAL A 134 7.72 -5.34 -0.69
CA VAL A 134 6.52 -5.22 -1.51
C VAL A 134 6.74 -4.44 -2.80
N LEU A 135 5.98 -4.82 -3.82
CA LEU A 135 5.81 -4.07 -5.07
C LEU A 135 4.33 -3.87 -5.32
N GLY A 136 3.87 -2.64 -5.50
CA GLY A 136 2.45 -2.40 -5.66
C GLY A 136 2.09 -1.13 -6.37
N THR A 137 0.79 -0.98 -6.61
CA THR A 137 0.27 0.11 -7.42
C THR A 137 -1.08 0.61 -6.96
N ALA A 138 -1.34 1.90 -7.14
CA ALA A 138 -2.63 2.54 -6.89
C ALA A 138 -3.03 3.46 -8.06
N GLN A 139 -4.32 3.72 -8.20
CA GLN A 139 -4.81 4.74 -9.14
C GLN A 139 -5.00 6.07 -8.41
N VAL A 140 -4.44 7.15 -8.95
CA VAL A 140 -4.47 8.49 -8.38
C VAL A 140 -5.23 9.41 -9.34
N PRO A 141 -6.22 10.19 -8.89
CA PRO A 141 -6.92 11.13 -9.78
C PRO A 141 -6.02 12.30 -10.15
N TYR A 142 -5.89 12.55 -11.46
CA TYR A 142 -5.00 13.59 -11.98
C TYR A 142 -5.53 15.00 -11.71
N GLY A 143 -6.83 15.24 -11.85
CA GLY A 143 -7.43 16.56 -11.67
C GLY A 143 -7.16 17.20 -10.30
N PRO A 144 -7.48 16.51 -9.18
CA PRO A 144 -7.11 16.94 -7.83
C PRO A 144 -5.61 17.16 -7.69
N LEU A 145 -4.79 16.19 -8.09
CA LEU A 145 -3.32 16.28 -7.99
C LEU A 145 -2.78 17.49 -8.74
N ARG A 146 -3.21 17.73 -9.98
CA ARG A 146 -2.79 18.87 -10.80
C ARG A 146 -3.16 20.21 -10.14
N ARG A 147 -4.36 20.30 -9.55
CA ARG A 147 -4.84 21.55 -8.95
C ARG A 147 -4.07 21.92 -7.70
N THR A 148 -3.73 20.94 -6.88
CA THR A 148 -3.09 21.17 -5.58
C THR A 148 -1.59 21.25 -5.69
N THR A 149 -0.97 20.36 -6.46
CA THR A 149 0.49 20.19 -6.50
C THR A 149 1.14 20.86 -7.73
N GLY A 150 0.34 21.45 -8.62
CA GLY A 150 0.84 21.97 -9.90
C GLY A 150 1.43 20.89 -10.82
N PHE A 151 1.21 19.59 -10.54
CA PHE A 151 1.66 18.49 -11.39
C PHE A 151 1.02 18.58 -12.78
N VAL A 152 1.84 18.73 -13.82
CA VAL A 152 1.37 18.84 -15.21
C VAL A 152 1.97 17.73 -16.07
N LEU A 153 1.09 16.96 -16.72
CA LEU A 153 1.47 16.10 -17.83
C LEU A 153 1.74 16.93 -19.09
N SER A 154 2.59 16.43 -19.99
CA SER A 154 2.79 17.06 -21.30
C SER A 154 1.43 17.35 -21.96
N ARG A 155 1.25 18.54 -22.54
CA ARG A 155 -0.02 19.13 -23.03
C ARG A 155 -0.83 18.29 -24.05
N ILE A 156 -0.32 17.12 -24.45
CA ILE A 156 -0.79 16.34 -25.59
C ILE A 156 -1.97 15.42 -25.23
N ARG A 157 -2.22 15.12 -23.93
CA ARG A 157 -3.43 14.38 -23.55
C ARG A 157 -3.99 14.75 -22.17
N PRO A 158 -5.33 14.84 -22.04
CA PRO A 158 -5.99 14.77 -20.74
C PRO A 158 -5.81 13.33 -20.20
N ALA A 159 -5.29 13.21 -18.98
CA ALA A 159 -5.36 11.96 -18.23
C ALA A 159 -6.31 12.18 -17.06
N ASP A 160 -7.28 11.29 -16.86
CA ASP A 160 -8.14 11.39 -15.68
C ASP A 160 -7.50 10.73 -14.46
N ARG A 161 -6.64 9.75 -14.70
CA ARG A 161 -5.95 8.95 -13.68
C ARG A 161 -4.47 8.80 -14.01
N LEU A 162 -3.66 8.79 -12.95
CA LEU A 162 -2.27 8.36 -12.94
C LEU A 162 -2.19 7.04 -12.19
N ARG A 163 -1.13 6.29 -12.45
CA ARG A 163 -0.78 5.10 -11.67
C ARG A 163 0.40 5.42 -10.76
N LEU A 164 0.20 5.29 -9.46
CA LEU A 164 1.26 5.26 -8.47
C LEU A 164 1.88 3.86 -8.47
N LEU A 165 3.20 3.77 -8.56
CA LEU A 165 3.99 2.58 -8.33
C LEU A 165 4.74 2.76 -7.01
N VAL A 166 4.77 1.72 -6.18
CA VAL A 166 5.44 1.69 -4.89
C VAL A 166 6.29 0.43 -4.83
N ALA A 167 7.56 0.58 -4.50
CA ALA A 167 8.45 -0.51 -4.09
C ALA A 167 8.97 -0.14 -2.71
N ALA A 168 8.72 -0.97 -1.70
CA ALA A 168 9.10 -0.64 -0.34
C ALA A 168 9.58 -1.89 0.40
N GLU A 169 10.68 -1.75 1.13
CA GLU A 169 11.12 -2.70 2.15
C GLU A 169 10.80 -2.12 3.52
N PHE A 170 9.78 -2.68 4.17
CA PHE A 170 9.39 -2.32 5.52
C PHE A 170 10.17 -3.18 6.52
N THR A 171 10.85 -2.54 7.47
CA THR A 171 11.60 -3.24 8.53
C THR A 171 11.17 -2.74 9.90
N CYS A 172 11.04 -3.66 10.86
CA CYS A 172 10.83 -3.33 12.26
C CYS A 172 12.21 -3.16 12.93
N PRO A 173 12.49 -2.04 13.61
CA PRO A 173 13.68 -1.97 14.46
C PRO A 173 13.56 -3.03 15.56
N ALA A 174 14.67 -3.74 15.79
CA ALA A 174 14.78 -4.79 16.80
C ALA A 174 14.74 -4.24 18.23
#